data_AF-A0AAV9JC21-F1
#
_entry.id   AF-A0AAV9JC21-F1
#
_cell.length_a   1.000
_cell.length_b   1.000
_cell.length_c   1.000
_cell.angle_alpha   90.00
_cell.angle_beta   90.00
_cell.angle_gamma   90.00
#
_symmetry.space_group_name_H-M   'P 1'
#
loop_
_entity.id
_entity.type
_entity.pdbx_description
1 polymer ?
#
loop_
_entity_poly.entity_id
_entity_poly.type
_entity_poly.pdbx_seq_one_letter_code
_entity_poly.pdbx_strand_id
1 'polypeptide(L)'
;AANVVVFDEAGQATGPDLLLALADQVATGKCKLVVLAGDTKQLGPVVPSETAKHNCLGTVLGTPALKRIKHALPYLQHMELVHSFRGHHSTFAMSSHKFYDGRMLPGGDPARWLAALAARVRTSLLNAADFRPAFDNHALGMKNDNRQLFIEVDSPAKQEENGTSWYNPRGVKALIVFLRLLLDCGGVAASDIGTISMYAGDIRCIEQQLHAHGIRDVEVAEAVLDLETATVEAFQGR
;
A
#
# COMPACT_ATOMS: atom_id res chain seq x y z
N ALA A 1 -30.49 4.42 14.85
CA ALA A 1 -30.79 4.46 13.41
C ALA A 1 -30.40 5.82 12.81
N ALA A 2 -29.46 5.79 11.87
CA ALA A 2 -28.93 6.91 11.11
C ALA A 2 -29.73 7.15 9.82
N ASN A 3 -29.81 8.40 9.39
CA ASN A 3 -30.44 8.80 8.13
C ASN A 3 -29.48 8.73 6.93
N VAL A 4 -28.17 8.74 7.18
CA VAL A 4 -27.11 8.62 6.18
C VAL A 4 -26.12 7.57 6.66
N VAL A 5 -25.70 6.68 5.76
CA VAL A 5 -24.64 5.69 6.01
C VAL A 5 -23.58 5.85 4.94
N VAL A 6 -22.32 5.99 5.37
CA VAL A 6 -21.16 6.11 4.48
C VAL A 6 -20.26 4.90 4.72
N PHE A 7 -19.93 4.21 3.63
CA PHE A 7 -18.95 3.13 3.62
C PHE A 7 -17.70 3.64 2.92
N ASP A 8 -16.59 3.67 3.65
CA ASP A 8 -15.27 3.83 3.06
C ASP A 8 -14.67 2.46 2.76
N GLU A 9 -13.70 2.40 1.84
CA GLU A 9 -13.06 1.15 1.40
C GLU A 9 -14.05 0.05 0.97
N ALA A 10 -15.21 0.43 0.41
CA ALA A 10 -16.26 -0.50 -0.02
C ALA A 10 -15.83 -1.45 -1.15
N GLY A 11 -14.64 -1.22 -1.74
CA GLY A 11 -13.95 -2.15 -2.63
C GLY A 11 -13.47 -3.43 -1.93
N GLN A 12 -13.23 -3.39 -0.62
CA GLN A 12 -12.80 -4.52 0.19
C GLN A 12 -13.97 -5.30 0.82
N ALA A 13 -15.17 -4.72 0.86
CA ALA A 13 -16.32 -5.31 1.54
C ALA A 13 -17.05 -6.35 0.69
N THR A 14 -17.45 -7.46 1.32
CA THR A 14 -18.42 -8.39 0.74
C THR A 14 -19.83 -7.79 0.78
N GLY A 15 -20.76 -8.37 0.01
CA GLY A 15 -22.18 -7.99 0.08
C GLY A 15 -22.77 -8.13 1.50
N PRO A 16 -22.55 -9.26 2.19
CA PRO A 16 -22.96 -9.43 3.59
C PRO A 16 -22.44 -8.36 4.54
N ASP A 17 -21.19 -7.90 4.39
CA ASP A 17 -20.62 -6.87 5.27
C ASP A 17 -21.42 -5.56 5.19
N LEU A 18 -21.76 -5.12 3.97
CA LEU A 18 -22.59 -3.93 3.78
C LEU A 18 -24.01 -4.13 4.31
N LEU A 19 -24.60 -5.31 4.08
CA LEU A 19 -25.95 -5.62 4.54
C LEU A 19 -26.04 -5.64 6.06
N LEU A 20 -25.03 -6.16 6.76
CA LEU A 20 -24.98 -6.17 8.21
C LEU A 20 -25.05 -4.76 8.79
N ALA A 21 -24.25 -3.83 8.24
CA ALA A 21 -24.25 -2.43 8.64
C ALA A 21 -25.57 -1.70 8.30
N LEU A 22 -26.27 -2.12 7.24
CA LEU A 22 -27.54 -1.53 6.81
C LEU A 22 -28.78 -2.16 7.47
N ALA A 23 -28.69 -3.34 8.07
CA ALA A 23 -29.84 -4.14 8.49
C ALA A 23 -30.84 -3.37 9.38
N ASP A 24 -30.33 -2.75 10.46
CA ASP A 24 -31.15 -1.91 11.36
C ASP A 24 -31.71 -0.66 10.65
N GLN A 25 -30.93 -0.09 9.75
CA GLN A 25 -31.27 1.16 9.06
C GLN A 25 -32.38 0.96 8.02
N VAL A 26 -32.37 -0.21 7.37
CA VAL A 26 -33.42 -0.65 6.47
C VAL A 26 -34.68 -1.05 7.24
N ALA A 27 -34.54 -1.83 8.32
CA ALA A 27 -35.68 -2.29 9.13
C ALA A 27 -36.46 -1.12 9.75
N THR A 28 -35.77 -0.06 10.17
CA THR A 28 -36.40 1.13 10.75
C THR A 28 -36.92 2.13 9.72
N GLY A 29 -36.61 1.96 8.43
CA GLY A 29 -36.99 2.88 7.34
C GLY A 29 -36.37 4.28 7.43
N LYS A 30 -35.39 4.47 8.33
CA LYS A 30 -34.78 5.77 8.59
C LYS A 30 -33.65 6.12 7.63
N CYS A 31 -32.99 5.13 7.03
CA CYS A 31 -31.94 5.36 6.04
C CYS A 31 -32.51 6.06 4.80
N LYS A 32 -31.96 7.21 4.44
CA LYS A 32 -32.34 7.98 3.26
C LYS A 32 -31.24 8.05 2.20
N LEU A 33 -29.97 7.93 2.61
CA LEU A 33 -28.83 8.00 1.72
C LEU A 33 -27.77 6.99 2.14
N VAL A 34 -27.25 6.26 1.16
CA VAL A 34 -26.07 5.41 1.30
C VAL A 34 -25.01 5.92 0.35
N VAL A 35 -23.81 6.18 0.87
CA VAL A 35 -22.64 6.57 0.07
C VAL A 35 -21.62 5.45 0.15
N LEU A 36 -21.14 4.99 -1.00
CA LEU A 36 -20.10 3.97 -1.11
C LEU A 36 -18.87 4.60 -1.75
N ALA A 37 -17.79 4.71 -0.98
CA ALA A 37 -16.48 5.12 -1.43
C ALA A 37 -15.54 3.92 -1.43
N GLY A 38 -14.65 3.85 -2.42
CA GLY A 38 -13.68 2.77 -2.53
C GLY A 38 -13.24 2.53 -3.96
N ASP A 39 -12.29 1.62 -4.12
CA ASP A 39 -11.65 1.34 -5.41
C ASP A 39 -11.67 -0.16 -5.72
N THR A 40 -12.33 -0.53 -6.81
CA THR A 40 -12.45 -1.93 -7.24
C THR A 40 -11.17 -2.49 -7.89
N LYS A 41 -10.13 -1.67 -8.04
CA LYS A 41 -8.81 -2.05 -8.55
C LYS A 41 -7.79 -2.31 -7.44
N GLN A 42 -8.12 -1.98 -6.19
CA GLN A 42 -7.31 -2.28 -5.00
C GLN A 42 -7.68 -3.65 -4.42
N LEU A 43 -7.29 -3.96 -3.16
CA LEU A 43 -7.62 -5.25 -2.58
C LEU A 43 -9.14 -5.44 -2.53
N GLY A 44 -9.56 -6.66 -2.83
CA GLY A 44 -10.94 -7.09 -2.73
C GLY A 44 -11.19 -7.89 -1.45
N PRO A 45 -12.43 -8.37 -1.27
CA PRO A 45 -12.78 -9.18 -0.12
C PRO A 45 -12.03 -10.51 -0.09
N VAL A 46 -11.65 -10.95 1.11
CA VAL A 46 -11.00 -12.24 1.33
C VAL A 46 -12.06 -13.31 1.61
N VAL A 47 -12.07 -14.38 0.79
CA VAL A 47 -12.92 -15.56 1.02
C VAL A 47 -12.04 -16.67 1.61
N PRO A 48 -12.11 -16.93 2.93
CA PRO A 48 -11.20 -17.88 3.59
C PRO A 48 -11.53 -19.35 3.28
N SER A 49 -12.78 -19.65 2.92
CA SER A 49 -13.21 -21.02 2.63
C SER A 49 -12.70 -21.49 1.27
N GLU A 50 -11.78 -22.47 1.28
CA GLU A 50 -11.29 -23.11 0.06
C GLU A 50 -12.41 -23.72 -0.77
N THR A 51 -13.40 -24.36 -0.13
CA THR A 51 -14.57 -24.91 -0.84
C THR A 51 -15.38 -23.82 -1.52
N ALA A 52 -15.56 -22.66 -0.88
CA ALA A 52 -16.32 -21.56 -1.46
C ALA A 52 -15.61 -20.97 -2.69
N LYS A 53 -14.27 -20.86 -2.69
CA LYS A 53 -13.48 -20.34 -3.82
C LYS A 53 -13.78 -21.04 -5.16
N HIS A 54 -14.26 -22.29 -5.11
CA HIS A 54 -14.51 -23.13 -6.27
C HIS A 54 -16.00 -23.22 -6.66
N ASN A 55 -16.88 -22.45 -6.02
CA ASN A 55 -18.30 -22.46 -6.30
C ASN A 55 -18.88 -21.05 -6.46
N CYS A 56 -20.15 -20.96 -6.84
CA CYS A 56 -20.83 -19.69 -7.09
C CYS A 56 -20.85 -18.77 -5.85
N LEU A 57 -20.85 -19.33 -4.63
CA LEU A 57 -20.83 -18.53 -3.40
C LEU A 57 -19.50 -17.80 -3.24
N GLY A 58 -18.37 -18.45 -3.49
CA GLY A 58 -17.07 -17.77 -3.44
C GLY A 58 -16.94 -16.70 -4.52
N THR A 59 -17.47 -16.91 -5.72
CA THR A 59 -17.53 -15.85 -6.74
C THR A 59 -18.32 -14.64 -6.25
N VAL A 60 -19.47 -14.87 -5.61
CA VAL A 60 -20.35 -13.79 -5.09
C VAL A 60 -19.73 -13.05 -3.91
N LEU A 61 -19.04 -13.76 -3.01
CA LEU A 61 -18.39 -13.19 -1.83
C LEU A 61 -17.08 -12.50 -2.19
N GLY A 62 -16.29 -13.09 -3.09
CA GLY A 62 -14.99 -12.55 -3.53
C GLY A 62 -15.11 -11.41 -4.55
N THR A 63 -16.31 -11.14 -5.08
CA THR A 63 -16.54 -9.93 -5.88
C THR A 63 -16.91 -8.77 -4.95
N PRO A 64 -16.14 -7.65 -4.96
CA PRO A 64 -16.45 -6.47 -4.16
C PRO A 64 -17.91 -6.04 -4.26
N ALA A 65 -18.53 -5.70 -3.13
CA ALA A 65 -19.90 -5.21 -3.10
C ALA A 65 -20.07 -3.97 -3.98
N LEU A 66 -19.11 -3.04 -3.93
CA LEU A 66 -19.07 -1.85 -4.79
C LEU A 66 -19.13 -2.22 -6.29
N LYS A 67 -18.36 -3.22 -6.72
CA LYS A 67 -18.33 -3.69 -8.11
C LYS A 67 -19.68 -4.29 -8.53
N ARG A 68 -20.28 -5.10 -7.66
CA ARG A 68 -21.59 -5.72 -7.93
C ARG A 68 -22.70 -4.67 -8.02
N ILE A 69 -22.69 -3.67 -7.14
CA ILE A 69 -23.66 -2.58 -7.11
C ILE A 69 -23.52 -1.70 -8.36
N LYS A 70 -22.30 -1.30 -8.73
CA LYS A 70 -22.03 -0.53 -9.96
C LYS A 70 -22.54 -1.26 -11.21
N HIS A 71 -22.38 -2.59 -11.26
CA HIS A 71 -22.87 -3.40 -12.38
C HIS A 71 -24.40 -3.56 -12.39
N ALA A 72 -25.00 -3.85 -11.23
CA ALA A 72 -26.44 -4.11 -11.12
C ALA A 72 -27.30 -2.84 -11.24
N LEU A 73 -26.75 -1.69 -10.83
CA LEU A 73 -27.44 -0.40 -10.79
C LEU A 73 -26.63 0.64 -11.59
N PRO A 74 -26.53 0.50 -12.92
CA PRO A 74 -25.69 1.37 -13.76
C PRO A 74 -26.16 2.82 -13.79
N TYR A 75 -27.40 3.08 -13.36
CA TYR A 75 -27.99 4.41 -13.24
C TYR A 75 -27.57 5.16 -11.97
N LEU A 76 -26.86 4.51 -11.04
CA LEU A 76 -26.32 5.19 -9.86
C LEU A 76 -25.30 6.24 -10.30
N GLN A 77 -25.46 7.45 -9.75
CA GLN A 77 -24.45 8.48 -9.87
C GLN A 77 -23.16 7.98 -9.24
N HIS A 78 -22.08 8.00 -10.01
CA HIS A 78 -20.74 7.71 -9.51
C HIS A 78 -19.80 8.81 -9.99
N MET A 79 -18.85 9.16 -9.13
CA MET A 79 -17.83 10.16 -9.40
C MET A 79 -16.47 9.49 -9.25
N GLU A 80 -15.67 9.53 -10.31
CA GLU A 80 -14.30 9.05 -10.26
C GLU A 80 -13.37 10.22 -9.90
N LEU A 81 -12.57 10.05 -8.84
CA LEU A 81 -11.57 11.01 -8.42
C LEU A 81 -10.25 10.69 -9.13
N VAL A 82 -9.84 11.55 -10.07
CA VAL A 82 -8.68 11.29 -10.95
C VAL A 82 -7.41 11.98 -10.50
N HIS A 83 -7.47 12.93 -9.57
CA HIS A 83 -6.30 13.68 -9.10
C HIS A 83 -5.70 13.00 -7.85
N SER A 84 -4.48 12.49 -7.96
CA SER A 84 -3.71 11.99 -6.82
C SER A 84 -2.95 13.13 -6.16
N PHE A 85 -3.30 13.43 -4.92
CA PHE A 85 -2.54 14.34 -4.06
C PHE A 85 -1.49 13.60 -3.22
N ARG A 86 -1.34 12.29 -3.43
CA ARG A 86 -0.43 11.40 -2.72
C ARG A 86 0.77 11.08 -3.62
N GLY A 87 1.95 11.49 -3.16
CA GLY A 87 3.24 11.19 -3.80
C GLY A 87 3.52 11.99 -5.08
N HIS A 88 4.80 11.98 -5.46
CA HIS A 88 5.27 12.55 -6.73
C HIS A 88 4.71 11.76 -7.92
N HIS A 89 4.50 12.39 -9.08
CA HIS A 89 3.89 11.75 -10.25
C HIS A 89 4.52 10.40 -10.64
N SER A 90 5.84 10.29 -10.54
CA SER A 90 6.55 9.04 -10.87
C SER A 90 6.15 7.86 -9.99
N THR A 91 5.63 8.08 -8.78
CA THR A 91 5.27 6.98 -7.86
C THR A 91 3.99 6.24 -8.25
N PHE A 92 3.11 6.87 -9.04
CA PHE A 92 1.85 6.26 -9.47
C PHE A 92 1.71 6.16 -11.00
N ALA A 93 2.66 6.67 -11.78
CA ALA A 93 2.60 6.67 -13.25
C ALA A 93 2.39 5.26 -13.83
N MET A 94 3.13 4.26 -13.34
CA MET A 94 2.97 2.87 -13.76
C MET A 94 1.58 2.33 -13.41
N SER A 95 1.14 2.51 -12.16
CA SER A 95 -0.16 2.04 -11.69
C SER A 95 -1.32 2.70 -12.45
N SER A 96 -1.23 4.00 -12.73
CA SER A 96 -2.16 4.75 -13.56
C SER A 96 -2.33 4.10 -14.92
N HIS A 97 -1.22 3.84 -15.63
CA HIS A 97 -1.27 3.22 -16.95
C HIS A 97 -1.78 1.78 -16.92
N LYS A 98 -1.38 1.00 -15.91
CA LYS A 98 -1.71 -0.43 -15.83
C LYS A 98 -3.14 -0.72 -15.40
N PHE A 99 -3.69 0.07 -14.47
CA PHE A 99 -4.95 -0.24 -13.79
C PHE A 99 -6.08 0.78 -14.06
N TYR A 100 -5.72 2.00 -14.47
CA TYR A 100 -6.64 3.14 -14.59
C TYR A 100 -6.58 3.83 -15.96
N ASP A 101 -6.11 3.14 -17.00
CA ASP A 101 -6.02 3.62 -18.39
C ASP A 101 -5.23 4.93 -18.57
N GLY A 102 -4.27 5.19 -17.66
CA GLY A 102 -3.47 6.40 -17.67
C GLY A 102 -4.21 7.67 -17.22
N ARG A 103 -5.40 7.54 -16.62
CA ARG A 103 -6.27 8.68 -16.29
C ARG A 103 -5.92 9.38 -14.97
N MET A 104 -5.04 8.82 -14.13
CA MET A 104 -4.63 9.49 -12.88
C MET A 104 -3.71 10.67 -13.17
N LEU A 105 -4.03 11.82 -12.58
CA LEU A 105 -3.31 13.09 -12.73
C LEU A 105 -2.66 13.50 -11.40
N PRO A 106 -1.49 14.17 -11.42
CA PRO A 106 -0.95 14.78 -10.21
C PRO A 106 -1.86 15.90 -9.72
N GLY A 107 -2.14 15.91 -8.42
CA GLY A 107 -2.87 16.97 -7.73
C GLY A 107 -1.94 17.96 -7.06
N GLY A 108 -2.27 19.25 -7.15
CA GLY A 108 -1.51 20.34 -6.52
C GLY A 108 -0.30 20.82 -7.34
N ASP A 109 0.47 21.72 -6.74
CA ASP A 109 1.67 22.30 -7.37
C ASP A 109 2.82 21.26 -7.43
N PRO A 110 3.38 20.96 -8.63
CA PRO A 110 4.54 20.09 -8.77
C PRO A 110 5.75 20.48 -7.91
N ALA A 111 5.92 21.78 -7.61
CA ALA A 111 7.02 22.27 -6.78
C ALA A 111 7.00 21.71 -5.35
N ARG A 112 5.84 21.24 -4.87
CA ARG A 112 5.70 20.57 -3.56
C ARG A 112 6.66 19.39 -3.39
N TRP A 113 6.99 18.71 -4.48
CA TRP A 113 7.85 17.51 -4.47
C TRP A 113 9.34 17.84 -4.61
N LEU A 114 9.70 19.11 -4.82
CA LEU A 114 11.08 19.59 -4.91
C LEU A 114 11.61 20.06 -3.55
N ALA A 115 11.33 19.29 -2.50
CA ALA A 115 11.72 19.62 -1.14
C ALA A 115 13.24 19.45 -0.91
N ALA A 116 13.80 20.22 0.03
CA ALA A 116 15.20 20.06 0.45
C ALA A 116 15.51 18.63 0.93
N LEU A 117 14.55 17.97 1.59
CA LEU A 117 14.66 16.55 1.98
C LEU A 117 14.85 15.65 0.76
N ALA A 118 14.03 15.83 -0.28
CA ALA A 118 14.10 15.03 -1.50
C ALA A 118 15.44 15.22 -2.24
N ALA A 119 16.00 16.44 -2.22
CA ALA A 119 17.34 16.71 -2.74
C ALA A 119 18.44 16.01 -1.93
N ARG A 120 18.40 16.10 -0.59
CA ARG A 120 19.37 15.43 0.30
C ARG A 120 19.35 13.91 0.14
N VAL A 121 18.18 13.29 0.13
CA VAL A 121 18.03 11.84 -0.07
C VAL A 121 18.65 11.43 -1.40
N ARG A 122 18.32 12.14 -2.48
CA ARG A 122 18.90 11.87 -3.82
C ARG A 122 20.43 11.95 -3.80
N THR A 123 20.99 13.03 -3.26
CA THR A 123 22.45 13.21 -3.17
C THR A 123 23.11 12.13 -2.33
N SER A 124 22.49 11.77 -1.20
CA SER A 124 23.00 10.73 -0.29
C SER A 124 23.04 9.36 -0.96
N LEU A 125 21.96 8.98 -1.65
CA LEU A 125 21.89 7.71 -2.39
C LEU A 125 22.91 7.66 -3.54
N LEU A 126 23.08 8.73 -4.30
CA LEU A 126 24.05 8.78 -5.42
C LEU A 126 25.51 8.72 -4.96
N ASN A 127 25.80 9.17 -3.74
CA ASN A 127 27.15 9.20 -3.18
C ASN A 127 27.48 8.00 -2.29
N ALA A 128 26.50 7.15 -1.97
CA ALA A 128 26.70 6.02 -1.09
C ALA A 128 27.49 4.91 -1.81
N ALA A 129 28.70 4.61 -1.31
CA ALA A 129 29.61 3.64 -1.93
C ALA A 129 29.01 2.23 -2.06
N ASP A 130 28.18 1.83 -1.08
CA ASP A 130 27.51 0.54 -1.00
C ASP A 130 26.16 0.50 -1.74
N PHE A 131 25.71 1.64 -2.27
CA PHE A 131 24.46 1.74 -3.03
C PHE A 131 24.77 2.07 -4.49
N ARG A 132 24.77 1.03 -5.33
CA ARG A 132 24.88 1.16 -6.78
C ARG A 132 23.52 0.84 -7.40
N PRO A 133 22.59 1.80 -7.47
CA PRO A 133 21.32 1.54 -8.12
C PRO A 133 21.59 1.19 -9.58
N ALA A 134 20.96 0.14 -10.10
CA ALA A 134 21.00 -0.23 -11.52
C ALA A 134 20.23 0.77 -12.43
N PHE A 135 20.17 2.05 -12.02
CA PHE A 135 19.49 3.11 -12.72
C PHE A 135 20.49 3.96 -13.50
N ASP A 136 20.99 3.41 -14.62
CA ASP A 136 21.65 4.24 -15.63
C ASP A 136 20.60 5.04 -16.42
N ASN A 137 20.39 6.28 -16.02
CA ASN A 137 19.55 7.23 -16.77
C ASN A 137 20.36 8.09 -17.74
N HIS A 138 21.70 7.95 -17.77
CA HIS A 138 22.51 8.67 -18.76
C HIS A 138 22.21 8.16 -20.17
N ALA A 139 21.86 6.88 -20.32
CA ALA A 139 21.51 6.29 -21.61
C ALA A 139 20.21 6.85 -22.24
N LEU A 140 19.32 7.50 -21.47
CA LEU A 140 17.99 7.94 -21.94
C LEU A 140 17.81 9.47 -22.03
N GLY A 141 18.80 10.28 -21.65
CA GLY A 141 18.73 11.74 -21.79
C GLY A 141 17.61 12.43 -20.99
N MET A 142 16.94 11.72 -20.08
CA MET A 142 15.85 12.27 -19.28
C MET A 142 16.40 13.06 -18.10
N LYS A 143 15.85 14.27 -17.84
CA LYS A 143 16.04 14.97 -16.57
C LYS A 143 15.40 14.13 -15.47
N ASN A 144 16.15 13.21 -14.89
CA ASN A 144 15.55 12.18 -14.05
C ASN A 144 15.16 12.76 -12.68
N ASP A 145 13.85 12.88 -12.45
CA ASP A 145 13.24 13.10 -11.13
C ASP A 145 12.39 11.90 -10.69
N ASN A 146 12.75 10.69 -11.15
CA ASN A 146 12.12 9.47 -10.69
C ASN A 146 12.40 9.27 -9.19
N ARG A 147 11.35 8.94 -8.44
CA ARG A 147 11.38 8.72 -6.98
C ARG A 147 11.21 7.24 -6.64
N GLN A 148 11.24 6.36 -7.65
CA GLN A 148 11.15 4.91 -7.49
C GLN A 148 12.49 4.27 -7.84
N LEU A 149 12.87 3.29 -7.03
CA LEU A 149 14.08 2.50 -7.21
C LEU A 149 13.71 1.01 -7.08
N PHE A 150 14.17 0.21 -8.03
CA PHE A 150 14.18 -1.24 -7.94
C PHE A 150 15.59 -1.71 -7.58
N ILE A 151 15.73 -2.39 -6.44
CA ILE A 151 17.00 -2.91 -5.97
C ILE A 151 16.96 -4.42 -6.17
N GLU A 152 17.77 -4.91 -7.10
CA GLU A 152 17.91 -6.34 -7.33
C GLU A 152 18.69 -6.98 -6.18
N VAL A 153 18.11 -8.02 -5.58
CA VAL A 153 18.74 -8.81 -4.53
C VAL A 153 18.68 -10.28 -4.91
N ASP A 154 19.67 -10.74 -5.66
CA ASP A 154 19.75 -12.14 -6.09
C ASP A 154 20.02 -13.06 -4.90
N SER A 155 18.97 -13.79 -4.50
CA SER A 155 18.99 -14.65 -3.31
C SER A 155 17.77 -15.58 -3.22
N PRO A 156 17.95 -16.83 -2.76
CA PRO A 156 16.83 -17.74 -2.54
C PRO A 156 16.06 -17.36 -1.27
N ALA A 157 14.72 -17.46 -1.34
CA ALA A 157 13.86 -17.40 -0.16
C ALA A 157 14.04 -18.64 0.72
N LYS A 158 13.78 -18.48 2.01
CA LYS A 158 13.79 -19.54 3.01
C LYS A 158 12.40 -19.66 3.64
N GLN A 159 11.97 -20.88 3.89
CA GLN A 159 10.80 -21.13 4.71
C GLN A 159 11.19 -21.06 6.20
N GLU A 160 10.28 -20.60 7.05
CA GLU A 160 10.47 -20.62 8.49
C GLU A 160 10.54 -22.06 9.04
N GLU A 161 11.35 -22.28 10.09
CA GLU A 161 11.47 -23.60 10.73
C GLU A 161 10.15 -24.06 11.36
N ASN A 162 9.41 -23.14 11.98
CA ASN A 162 8.16 -23.42 12.70
C ASN A 162 6.95 -22.71 12.07
N GLY A 163 6.90 -22.60 10.74
CA GLY A 163 5.84 -21.87 10.05
C GLY A 163 5.64 -22.24 8.58
N THR A 164 4.56 -21.72 7.99
CA THR A 164 4.26 -21.85 6.56
C THR A 164 4.67 -20.61 5.76
N SER A 165 5.22 -19.59 6.42
CA SER A 165 5.65 -18.36 5.76
C SER A 165 7.08 -18.46 5.25
N TRP A 166 7.43 -17.50 4.41
CA TRP A 166 8.72 -17.40 3.74
C TRP A 166 9.36 -16.07 4.08
N TYR A 167 10.68 -16.02 4.00
CA TYR A 167 11.44 -14.80 4.13
C TYR A 167 12.70 -14.83 3.26
N ASN A 168 13.21 -13.66 2.89
CA ASN A 168 14.46 -13.53 2.16
C ASN A 168 15.54 -12.84 3.02
N PRO A 169 16.47 -13.59 3.62
CA PRO A 169 17.49 -13.03 4.51
C PRO A 169 18.37 -11.95 3.85
N ARG A 170 18.72 -12.12 2.56
CA ARG A 170 19.54 -11.13 1.84
C ARG A 170 18.72 -9.92 1.45
N GLY A 171 17.44 -10.12 1.11
CA GLY A 171 16.46 -9.06 0.90
C GLY A 171 16.30 -8.18 2.14
N VAL A 172 16.07 -8.79 3.31
CA VAL A 172 15.98 -8.07 4.59
C VAL A 172 17.27 -7.33 4.90
N LYS A 173 18.45 -7.94 4.70
CA LYS A 173 19.73 -7.24 4.89
C LYS A 173 19.86 -6.01 3.98
N ALA A 174 19.49 -6.13 2.70
CA ALA A 174 19.52 -5.02 1.76
C ALA A 174 18.54 -3.89 2.18
N LEU A 175 17.35 -4.26 2.68
CA LEU A 175 16.39 -3.30 3.25
C LEU A 175 17.01 -2.51 4.40
N ILE A 176 17.65 -3.18 5.37
CA ILE A 176 18.28 -2.50 6.53
C ILE A 176 19.37 -1.51 6.08
N VAL A 177 20.20 -1.89 5.09
CA VAL A 177 21.20 -0.99 4.52
C VAL A 177 20.52 0.24 3.90
N PHE A 178 19.45 0.03 3.13
CA PHE A 178 18.72 1.12 2.50
C PHE A 178 18.03 2.04 3.53
N LEU A 179 17.43 1.46 4.59
CA LEU A 179 16.83 2.22 5.68
C LEU A 179 17.85 3.11 6.39
N ARG A 180 19.06 2.61 6.66
CA ARG A 180 20.14 3.42 7.23
C ARG A 180 20.56 4.57 6.32
N LEU A 181 20.59 4.35 5.01
CA LEU A 181 20.85 5.45 4.06
C LEU A 181 19.76 6.53 4.14
N LEU A 182 18.49 6.16 4.31
CA LEU A 182 17.40 7.13 4.45
C LEU A 182 17.44 7.87 5.79
N LEU A 183 17.64 7.14 6.90
CA LEU A 183 17.67 7.68 8.25
C LEU A 183 18.94 8.52 8.50
N ASP A 184 20.11 7.91 8.35
CA ASP A 184 21.39 8.46 8.80
C ASP A 184 21.95 9.47 7.79
N CYS A 185 21.81 9.21 6.48
CA CYS A 185 22.35 10.09 5.44
C CYS A 185 21.29 11.03 4.86
N GLY A 186 20.09 10.51 4.61
CA GLY A 186 18.97 11.27 4.04
C GLY A 186 18.31 12.23 5.02
N GLY A 187 18.37 11.92 6.32
CA GLY A 187 17.69 12.66 7.38
C GLY A 187 16.16 12.55 7.29
N VAL A 188 15.66 11.41 6.82
CA VAL A 188 14.22 11.08 6.83
C VAL A 188 13.85 10.65 8.25
N ALA A 189 12.74 11.14 8.79
CA ALA A 189 12.26 10.68 10.09
C ALA A 189 11.76 9.23 9.98
N ALA A 190 11.96 8.41 11.00
CA ALA A 190 11.45 7.04 11.02
C ALA A 190 9.92 6.99 10.81
N SER A 191 9.19 7.95 11.40
CA SER A 191 7.74 8.15 11.23
C SER A 191 7.29 8.35 9.78
N ASP A 192 8.20 8.77 8.90
CA ASP A 192 7.93 8.99 7.48
C ASP A 192 8.31 7.77 6.62
N ILE A 193 8.70 6.65 7.24
CA ILE A 193 9.10 5.41 6.58
C ILE A 193 8.15 4.28 6.97
N GLY A 194 7.59 3.61 5.96
CA GLY A 194 6.89 2.34 6.12
C GLY A 194 7.60 1.24 5.34
N THR A 195 7.65 0.03 5.90
CA THR A 195 8.13 -1.16 5.19
C THR A 195 6.99 -2.15 5.02
N ILE A 196 6.88 -2.70 3.81
CA ILE A 196 5.73 -3.52 3.41
C ILE A 196 6.25 -4.82 2.82
N SER A 197 5.74 -5.96 3.30
CA SER A 197 5.97 -7.27 2.69
C SER A 197 4.68 -8.09 2.60
N MET A 198 4.61 -9.00 1.64
CA MET A 198 3.50 -9.95 1.50
C MET A 198 3.57 -11.11 2.50
N TYR A 199 4.75 -11.39 3.04
CA TYR A 199 4.99 -12.58 3.85
C TYR A 199 5.22 -12.21 5.31
N ALA A 200 4.42 -12.80 6.20
CA ALA A 200 4.58 -12.61 7.64
C ALA A 200 5.96 -13.04 8.16
N GLY A 201 6.62 -14.00 7.50
CA GLY A 201 8.00 -14.39 7.81
C GLY A 201 9.01 -13.28 7.50
N ASP A 202 8.85 -12.58 6.37
CA ASP A 202 9.66 -11.39 6.07
C ASP A 202 9.44 -10.30 7.11
N ILE A 203 8.18 -9.99 7.45
CA ILE A 203 7.82 -8.97 8.46
C ILE A 203 8.55 -9.24 9.78
N ARG A 204 8.44 -10.47 10.32
CA ARG A 204 9.16 -10.86 11.55
C ARG A 204 10.68 -10.74 11.41
N CYS A 205 11.23 -11.13 10.27
CA CYS A 205 12.67 -11.04 10.04
C CYS A 205 13.13 -9.58 9.96
N ILE A 206 12.34 -8.70 9.34
CA ILE A 206 12.58 -7.26 9.28
C ILE A 206 12.56 -6.67 10.69
N GLU A 207 11.49 -6.91 11.46
CA GLU A 207 11.37 -6.44 12.86
C GLU A 207 12.56 -6.88 13.72
N GLN A 208 12.95 -8.16 13.65
CA GLN A 208 14.12 -8.67 14.37
C GLN A 208 15.41 -7.95 13.96
N GLN A 209 15.60 -7.72 12.66
CA GLN A 209 16.79 -7.04 12.15
C GLN A 209 16.80 -5.56 12.50
N LEU A 210 15.65 -4.88 12.45
CA LEU A 210 15.50 -3.51 12.93
C LEU A 210 15.95 -3.44 14.39
N HIS A 211 15.37 -4.28 15.25
CA HIS A 211 15.66 -4.32 16.67
C HIS A 211 17.15 -4.57 16.96
N ALA A 212 17.76 -5.51 16.25
CA ALA A 212 19.19 -5.84 16.38
C ALA A 212 20.12 -4.70 15.93
N HIS A 213 19.67 -3.86 14.99
CA HIS A 213 20.43 -2.72 14.48
C HIS A 213 20.10 -1.40 15.20
N GLY A 214 19.29 -1.45 16.26
CA GLY A 214 18.87 -0.30 17.05
C GLY A 214 17.82 0.58 16.37
N ILE A 215 17.22 0.11 15.28
CA ILE A 215 16.11 0.75 14.56
C ILE A 215 14.83 0.15 15.18
N ARG A 216 13.90 0.92 15.74
CA ARG A 216 12.77 0.37 16.52
C ARG A 216 11.43 0.57 15.80
N ASP A 217 10.46 -0.29 16.11
CA ASP A 217 9.11 -0.38 15.52
C ASP A 217 8.04 0.11 16.53
N VAL A 218 6.86 0.53 16.05
CA VAL A 218 5.82 1.27 16.82
C VAL A 218 4.92 0.37 17.67
N GLU A 219 4.75 -0.92 17.36
CA GLU A 219 3.72 -1.75 18.00
C GLU A 219 4.03 -2.24 19.43
N VAL A 220 5.29 -2.14 19.90
CA VAL A 220 5.65 -2.56 21.26
C VAL A 220 5.85 -1.32 22.13
N ALA A 221 4.90 -1.11 23.05
CA ALA A 221 4.85 0.02 23.97
C ALA A 221 6.15 0.19 24.80
N GLU A 222 7.10 0.96 24.26
CA GLU A 222 8.11 1.79 24.92
C GLU A 222 9.06 2.33 23.81
N ALA A 223 8.72 3.52 23.30
CA ALA A 223 9.27 4.16 22.09
C ALA A 223 10.82 4.28 22.04
N VAL A 224 11.41 4.23 20.82
CA VAL A 224 12.57 5.07 20.41
C VAL A 224 12.62 5.42 18.89
N LEU A 225 11.99 4.71 17.95
CA LEU A 225 11.88 5.12 16.53
C LEU A 225 10.52 4.69 15.95
N ASP A 226 9.88 5.55 15.17
CA ASP A 226 8.48 5.36 14.70
C ASP A 226 8.39 4.72 13.30
N LEU A 227 9.05 3.58 13.02
CA LEU A 227 8.95 2.93 11.70
C LEU A 227 7.90 1.82 11.70
N GLU A 228 6.96 1.84 10.76
CA GLU A 228 5.90 0.82 10.66
C GLU A 228 6.28 -0.30 9.68
N THR A 229 6.19 -1.56 10.15
CA THR A 229 6.39 -2.77 9.33
C THR A 229 5.11 -3.58 9.30
N ALA A 230 4.48 -3.75 8.14
CA ALA A 230 3.20 -4.47 8.06
C ALA A 230 2.95 -5.12 6.69
N THR A 231 1.90 -5.94 6.63
CA THR A 231 1.46 -6.53 5.37
C THR A 231 0.82 -5.50 4.45
N VAL A 232 0.72 -5.80 3.15
CA VAL A 232 0.03 -4.92 2.19
C VAL A 232 -1.41 -4.61 2.61
N GLU A 233 -2.10 -5.59 3.22
CA GLU A 233 -3.46 -5.45 3.73
C GLU A 233 -3.54 -4.37 4.83
N ALA A 234 -2.57 -4.30 5.74
CA ALA A 234 -2.55 -3.33 6.83
C ALA A 234 -2.25 -1.89 6.37
N PHE A 235 -1.60 -1.73 5.20
CA PHE A 235 -1.28 -0.41 4.64
C PHE A 235 -2.38 0.18 3.75
N GLN A 236 -3.44 -0.56 3.40
CA GLN A 236 -4.50 -0.01 2.56
C GLN A 236 -5.27 1.10 3.29
N GLY A 237 -5.50 2.22 2.59
CA GLY A 237 -6.23 3.37 3.13
C GLY A 237 -5.42 4.29 4.04
N ARG A 238 -4.19 3.91 4.43
CA ARG A 238 -3.28 4.73 5.24
C ARG A 238 -2.59 5.82 4.41
#